data_AF-A0A2A4MPE2-F1
#
_entry.id   AF-A0A2A4MPE2-F1
#
_cell.length_a   1.000
_cell.length_b   1.000
_cell.length_c   1.000
_cell.angle_alpha   90.00
_cell.angle_beta   90.00
_cell.angle_gamma   90.00
#
_symmetry.space_group_name_H-M   'P 1'
#
loop_
_entity.id
_entity.type
_entity.pdbx_description
1 polymer ?
#
loop_
_entity_poly.entity_id
_entity_poly.type
_entity_poly.pdbx_seq_one_letter_code
_entity_poly.pdbx_strand_id
1 'polypeptide(L)'
;MKYIWHFYIFLFLAFGVARLVERLLKDSGGFSSQYSPLIVSVIFSLGVYGSINQKPLFKLWFWKSFYWLSLILSVSLLVFATYLLVVVSSLQWPVVIVLAVIFIIPAQVKIRIYAFKSQLCW
;
A
#
# COMPACT_ATOMS: atom_id res chain seq x y z
N MET A 1 10.94 14.36 13.37
CA MET A 1 10.49 13.78 12.08
C MET A 1 9.27 12.84 12.16
N LYS A 2 8.63 12.62 13.32
CA LYS A 2 7.42 11.76 13.41
C LYS A 2 6.21 12.32 12.64
N TYR A 3 6.06 13.64 12.57
CA TYR A 3 4.92 14.31 11.91
C TYR A 3 4.82 14.01 10.40
N ILE A 4 5.95 13.90 9.70
CA ILE A 4 5.98 13.57 8.26
C ILE A 4 5.30 12.21 8.01
N TRP A 5 5.51 11.25 8.90
CA TRP A 5 4.93 9.93 8.75
C TRP A 5 3.44 9.88 9.13
N HIS A 6 3.00 10.72 10.08
CA HIS A 6 1.57 10.85 10.39
C HIS A 6 0.84 11.50 9.22
N PHE A 7 1.45 12.51 8.58
CA PHE A 7 0.94 13.11 7.36
C PHE A 7 0.92 12.10 6.19
N TYR A 8 1.95 11.28 6.06
CA TYR A 8 1.99 10.20 5.07
C TYR A 8 0.89 9.15 5.30
N ILE A 9 0.65 8.73 6.55
CA ILE A 9 -0.48 7.85 6.92
C ILE A 9 -1.81 8.52 6.55
N PHE A 10 -1.99 9.79 6.89
CA PHE A 10 -3.20 10.55 6.55
C PHE A 10 -3.44 10.56 5.04
N LEU A 11 -2.41 10.85 4.23
CA LEU A 11 -2.50 10.78 2.77
C LEU A 11 -2.90 9.38 2.30
N PHE A 12 -2.28 8.33 2.84
CA PHE A 12 -2.55 6.94 2.46
C PHE A 12 -4.01 6.55 2.72
N LEU A 13 -4.57 6.98 3.85
CA LEU A 13 -5.97 6.78 4.20
C LEU A 13 -6.90 7.64 3.34
N ALA A 14 -6.56 8.92 3.13
CA ALA A 14 -7.33 9.83 2.29
C ALA A 14 -7.46 9.30 0.85
N PHE A 15 -6.39 8.75 0.26
CA PHE A 15 -6.44 8.09 -1.04
C PHE A 15 -7.31 6.83 -1.02
N GLY A 16 -7.24 6.02 0.05
CA GLY A 16 -8.09 4.84 0.21
C GLY A 16 -9.58 5.20 0.26
N VAL A 17 -9.94 6.24 1.02
CA VAL A 17 -11.31 6.76 1.11
C VAL A 17 -11.75 7.38 -0.21
N ALA A 18 -10.91 8.21 -0.84
CA ALA A 18 -11.21 8.80 -2.14
C ALA A 18 -11.53 7.74 -3.19
N ARG A 19 -10.75 6.64 -3.21
CA ARG A 19 -10.99 5.53 -4.13
C ARG A 19 -12.28 4.77 -3.82
N LEU A 20 -12.63 4.60 -2.55
CA LEU A 20 -13.90 4.00 -2.14
C LEU A 20 -15.08 4.87 -2.57
N VAL A 21 -15.02 6.18 -2.33
CA VAL A 21 -16.06 7.14 -2.76
C VAL A 21 -16.22 7.12 -4.27
N GLU A 22 -15.12 7.16 -5.02
CA GLU A 22 -15.16 7.06 -6.48
C GLU A 22 -15.83 5.76 -6.96
N ARG A 23 -15.55 4.63 -6.30
CA ARG A 23 -16.14 3.33 -6.64
C ARG A 23 -17.63 3.24 -6.30
N LEU A 24 -18.04 3.83 -5.19
CA LEU A 24 -19.46 3.92 -4.81
C LEU A 24 -20.24 4.80 -5.79
N LEU A 25 -19.67 5.92 -6.24
CA LEU A 25 -20.33 6.83 -7.17
C LEU A 25 -20.44 6.30 -8.61
N LYS A 26 -19.53 5.41 -9.02
CA LYS A 26 -19.46 4.88 -10.40
C LYS A 26 -20.13 3.51 -10.57
N ASP A 27 -20.88 3.01 -9.58
CA ASP A 27 -21.59 1.71 -9.60
C ASP A 27 -20.77 0.55 -10.22
N SER A 28 -19.47 0.51 -9.93
CA SER A 28 -18.54 -0.36 -10.65
C SER A 28 -17.85 -1.35 -9.71
N GLY A 29 -18.47 -2.54 -9.60
CA GLY A 29 -17.84 -3.74 -9.04
C GLY A 29 -18.47 -4.23 -7.74
N GLY A 30 -18.25 -5.51 -7.42
CA GLY A 30 -18.72 -6.14 -6.18
C GLY A 30 -17.95 -5.68 -4.94
N PHE A 31 -18.41 -6.11 -3.76
CA PHE A 31 -17.90 -5.75 -2.44
C PHE A 31 -16.35 -5.72 -2.36
N SER A 32 -15.69 -6.77 -2.85
CA SER A 32 -14.22 -6.87 -2.82
C SER A 32 -13.50 -5.74 -3.57
N SER A 33 -14.03 -5.28 -4.71
CA SER A 33 -13.41 -4.20 -5.50
C SER A 33 -13.58 -2.82 -4.85
N GLN A 34 -14.66 -2.64 -4.08
CA GLN A 34 -15.01 -1.37 -3.45
C GLN A 34 -14.19 -1.12 -2.17
N TYR A 35 -14.07 -2.14 -1.32
CA TYR A 35 -13.44 -1.99 0.00
C TYR A 35 -11.96 -2.35 0.03
N SER A 36 -11.46 -3.16 -0.93
CA SER A 36 -10.05 -3.57 -0.93
C SER A 36 -9.04 -2.40 -0.91
N PRO A 37 -9.21 -1.29 -1.64
CA PRO A 37 -8.26 -0.18 -1.59
C PRO A 37 -8.15 0.42 -0.19
N LEU A 38 -9.29 0.60 0.48
CA LEU A 38 -9.33 1.14 1.84
C LEU A 38 -8.69 0.16 2.85
N ILE A 39 -9.03 -1.13 2.77
CA ILE A 39 -8.47 -2.17 3.67
C ILE A 39 -6.95 -2.22 3.53
N VAL A 40 -6.44 -2.23 2.30
CA VAL A 40 -5.00 -2.22 2.03
C VAL A 40 -4.37 -0.94 2.59
N SER A 41 -4.99 0.22 2.37
CA SER A 41 -4.53 1.49 2.93
C SER A 41 -4.45 1.48 4.45
N VAL A 42 -5.43 0.89 5.13
CA VAL A 42 -5.44 0.75 6.59
C VAL A 42 -4.30 -0.15 7.05
N ILE A 43 -4.08 -1.30 6.41
CA ILE A 43 -3.02 -2.22 6.81
C ILE A 43 -1.63 -1.58 6.65
N PHE A 44 -1.37 -0.90 5.53
CA PHE A 44 -0.11 -0.16 5.36
C PHE A 44 0.06 0.94 6.40
N SER A 45 -1.00 1.69 6.68
CA SER A 45 -0.99 2.76 7.69
C SER A 45 -0.67 2.22 9.08
N LEU A 46 -1.27 1.08 9.46
CA LEU A 46 -0.99 0.39 10.72
C LEU A 46 0.46 -0.11 10.78
N GLY A 47 1.00 -0.63 9.68
CA GLY A 47 2.38 -1.11 9.62
C GLY A 47 3.39 0.01 9.79
N VAL A 48 3.14 1.15 9.14
CA VAL A 48 3.96 2.36 9.30
C VAL A 48 3.83 2.91 10.73
N TYR A 49 2.62 3.00 11.27
CA TYR A 49 2.36 3.48 12.62
C TYR A 49 3.03 2.58 13.69
N GLY A 50 2.89 1.27 13.58
CA GLY A 50 3.55 0.29 14.45
C GLY A 50 5.07 0.41 14.42
N SER A 51 5.64 0.59 13.22
CA SER A 51 7.07 0.84 13.02
C SER A 51 7.57 2.09 13.74
N ILE A 52 6.84 3.22 13.65
CA ILE A 52 7.28 4.51 14.20
C ILE A 52 7.14 4.58 15.71
N ASN A 53 6.11 3.93 16.24
CA ASN A 53 5.82 3.93 17.67
C ASN A 53 6.42 2.74 18.41
N GLN A 54 7.11 1.84 17.70
CA GLN A 54 7.69 0.62 18.26
C GLN A 54 6.66 -0.17 19.10
N LYS A 55 5.44 -0.28 18.58
CA LYS A 55 4.37 -1.05 19.22
C LYS A 55 4.18 -2.36 18.47
N PRO A 56 4.13 -3.53 19.14
CA PRO A 56 3.72 -4.78 18.51
C PRO A 56 2.23 -4.72 18.19
N LEU A 57 1.90 -4.57 16.91
CA LEU A 57 0.55 -4.66 16.39
C LEU A 57 0.47 -5.98 15.61
N PHE A 58 -0.54 -6.81 15.86
CA PHE A 58 -0.66 -8.16 15.28
C PHE A 58 0.56 -9.06 15.56
N LYS A 59 0.64 -10.22 14.88
CA LYS A 59 1.76 -11.18 15.00
C LYS A 59 2.85 -10.84 13.99
N LEU A 60 4.11 -11.09 14.36
CA LEU A 60 5.29 -10.92 13.48
C LEU A 60 5.12 -11.59 12.10
N TRP A 61 4.57 -12.82 12.09
CA TRP A 61 4.37 -13.58 10.86
C TRP A 61 3.40 -12.89 9.90
N PHE A 62 2.37 -12.20 10.41
CA PHE A 62 1.45 -11.41 9.58
C PHE A 62 2.20 -10.34 8.78
N TRP A 63 3.09 -9.58 9.42
CA TRP A 63 3.83 -8.52 8.73
C TRP A 63 4.88 -9.04 7.75
N LYS A 64 5.51 -10.17 8.05
CA LYS A 64 6.42 -10.84 7.11
C LYS A 64 5.67 -11.29 5.86
N SER A 65 4.53 -11.97 6.04
CA SER A 65 3.67 -12.40 4.93
C SER A 65 3.11 -11.21 4.14
N PHE A 66 2.61 -10.18 4.83
CA PHE A 66 2.10 -8.97 4.20
C PHE A 66 3.17 -8.23 3.39
N TYR A 67 4.40 -8.13 3.91
CA TYR A 67 5.52 -7.53 3.19
C TYR A 67 5.81 -8.28 1.87
N TRP A 68 5.93 -9.61 1.93
CA TRP A 68 6.21 -10.41 0.73
C TRP A 68 5.07 -10.35 -0.29
N LEU A 69 3.82 -10.46 0.16
CA LEU A 69 2.65 -10.31 -0.72
C LEU A 69 2.62 -8.92 -1.37
N SER A 70 2.87 -7.87 -0.59
CA SER A 70 2.93 -6.50 -1.09
C SER A 70 4.03 -6.31 -2.13
N LEU A 71 5.20 -6.92 -1.92
CA LEU A 71 6.32 -6.85 -2.84
C LEU A 71 5.99 -7.56 -4.16
N ILE A 72 5.45 -8.79 -4.09
CA ILE A 72 5.02 -9.55 -5.27
C ILE A 72 3.97 -8.75 -6.06
N LEU A 73 2.95 -8.21 -5.38
CA LEU A 73 1.93 -7.38 -6.03
C LEU A 73 2.52 -6.15 -6.71
N SER A 74 3.50 -5.49 -6.09
CA SER A 74 4.16 -4.31 -6.68
C SER A 74 4.93 -4.67 -7.93
N VAL A 75 5.64 -5.80 -7.93
CA VAL A 75 6.35 -6.33 -9.11
C VAL A 75 5.35 -6.70 -10.20
N SER A 76 4.27 -7.41 -9.88
CA SER A 76 3.21 -7.76 -10.83
C SER A 76 2.57 -6.51 -11.46
N LEU A 77 2.33 -5.46 -10.68
CA LEU A 77 1.82 -4.18 -11.18
C LEU A 77 2.78 -3.51 -12.14
N LEU A 78 4.09 -3.52 -11.86
CA LEU A 78 5.09 -2.97 -12.78
C LEU A 78 5.16 -3.76 -14.09
N VAL A 79 5.12 -5.10 -14.03
CA VAL A 79 5.05 -5.96 -15.23
C VAL A 79 3.77 -5.69 -16.02
N PHE A 80 2.65 -5.46 -15.35
CA PHE A 80 1.41 -5.10 -16.02
C PHE A 80 1.47 -3.69 -16.64
N ALA A 81 2.13 -2.74 -15.99
CA ALA A 81 2.34 -1.39 -16.54
C ALA A 81 3.20 -1.42 -17.80
N THR A 82 4.27 -2.22 -17.84
CA THR A 82 5.10 -2.39 -19.05
C THR A 82 4.31 -3.09 -20.16
N TYR A 83 3.49 -4.09 -19.83
CA TYR A 83 2.57 -4.71 -20.79
C TYR A 83 1.61 -3.69 -21.41
N LEU A 84 0.97 -2.84 -20.60
CA LEU A 84 0.07 -1.79 -21.09
C LEU A 84 0.78 -0.78 -22.00
N LEU A 85 2.03 -0.40 -21.68
CA LEU A 85 2.83 0.47 -22.54
C LEU A 85 3.08 -0.14 -23.91
N VAL A 86 3.42 -1.43 -23.96
CA VAL A 86 3.80 -2.11 -25.21
C VAL A 86 2.56 -2.44 -26.06
N VAL A 87 1.50 -2.97 -25.44
CA VAL A 87 0.35 -3.51 -26.18
C VAL A 87 -0.72 -2.48 -26.47
N VAL A 88 -1.02 -1.61 -25.50
CA VAL A 88 -2.12 -0.63 -25.63
C VAL A 88 -1.59 0.72 -26.14
N SER A 89 -0.26 0.91 -26.17
CA SER A 89 0.41 2.14 -26.59
C SER A 89 -0.12 3.40 -25.89
N SER A 90 -0.68 3.25 -24.69
CA SER A 90 -1.23 4.33 -23.87
C SER A 90 -0.31 4.61 -22.70
N LEU A 91 0.07 5.88 -22.53
CA LEU A 91 0.97 6.30 -21.46
C LEU A 91 0.25 6.57 -20.13
N GLN A 92 -1.06 6.84 -20.16
CA GLN A 92 -1.80 7.35 -19.00
C GLN A 92 -1.83 6.34 -17.84
N TRP A 93 -2.33 5.13 -18.09
CA TRP A 93 -2.48 4.10 -17.05
C TRP A 93 -1.16 3.56 -16.49
N PRO A 94 -0.14 3.28 -17.33
CA PRO A 94 1.17 2.85 -16.84
C PRO A 94 1.82 3.86 -15.90
N VAL A 95 1.75 5.15 -16.22
CA VAL A 95 2.32 6.21 -15.36
C VAL A 95 1.62 6.23 -13.99
N VAL A 96 0.29 6.11 -13.96
CA VAL A 96 -0.47 6.03 -12.70
C VAL A 96 -0.04 4.83 -11.87
N ILE A 97 0.16 3.66 -12.50
CA ILE A 97 0.61 2.44 -11.81
C ILE A 97 2.01 2.64 -11.23
N VAL A 98 2.95 3.19 -12.01
CA VAL A 98 4.33 3.44 -11.55
C VAL A 98 4.34 4.42 -10.37
N LEU A 99 3.58 5.51 -10.45
CA LEU A 99 3.46 6.47 -9.36
C LEU A 99 2.85 5.85 -8.10
N ALA A 100 1.82 5.00 -8.25
CA ALA A 100 1.23 4.29 -7.13
C ALA A 100 2.24 3.34 -6.46
N VAL A 101 3.03 2.60 -7.24
CA VAL A 101 4.09 1.74 -6.71
C VAL A 101 5.14 2.56 -5.96
N ILE A 102 5.63 3.66 -6.55
CA ILE A 102 6.58 4.56 -5.91
C ILE A 102 6.03 5.10 -4.58
N PHE A 103 4.75 5.46 -4.55
CA PHE A 103 4.09 5.94 -3.34
C PHE A 103 4.03 4.88 -2.23
N ILE A 104 3.97 3.59 -2.56
CA ILE A 104 3.89 2.47 -1.61
C ILE A 104 5.27 2.08 -1.03
N ILE A 105 6.37 2.34 -1.76
CA ILE A 105 7.73 1.94 -1.36
C ILE A 105 8.12 2.40 0.07
N PRO A 106 7.90 3.67 0.48
CA PRO A 106 8.24 4.10 1.84
C PRO A 106 7.55 3.28 2.93
N ALA A 107 6.27 2.90 2.71
CA ALA A 107 5.53 2.05 3.62
C ALA A 107 6.12 0.62 3.68
N GLN A 108 6.45 0.04 2.53
CA GLN A 108 7.10 -1.28 2.46
C GLN A 108 8.45 -1.30 3.19
N VAL A 109 9.26 -0.25 3.04
CA VAL A 109 10.54 -0.11 3.74
C VAL A 109 10.33 -0.07 5.26
N LYS A 110 9.35 0.70 5.74
CA LYS A 110 9.02 0.76 7.17
C LYS A 110 8.53 -0.58 7.72
N ILE A 111 7.66 -1.27 6.98
CA ILE A 111 7.17 -2.60 7.35
C ILE A 111 8.32 -3.61 7.38
N ARG A 112 9.26 -3.54 6.44
CA ARG A 112 10.45 -4.41 6.45
C ARG A 112 11.31 -4.18 7.71
N ILE A 113 11.59 -2.92 8.05
CA ILE A 113 12.38 -2.59 9.25
C ILE A 113 11.64 -3.08 10.51
N TYR A 114 10.34 -2.86 10.54
CA TYR A 114 9.49 -3.31 11.64
C TYR A 114 9.50 -4.83 11.79
N ALA A 115 9.21 -5.58 10.72
CA ALA A 115 9.05 -7.04 10.75
C ALA A 115 10.35 -7.85 10.76
N PHE A 116 11.49 -7.29 10.35
CA PHE A 116 12.74 -8.05 10.24
C PHE A 116 13.88 -7.52 11.10
N LYS A 117 13.90 -6.23 11.45
CA LYS A 117 15.02 -5.62 12.18
C LYS A 117 14.70 -5.28 13.64
N SER A 118 13.43 -5.11 13.99
CA SER A 118 13.05 -4.62 15.31
C SER A 118 12.79 -5.77 16.30
N GLN A 119 13.81 -6.60 16.61
CA GLN A 119 13.68 -7.69 17.59
C GLN A 119 13.20 -7.21 18.97
N LEU A 120 13.63 -6.00 19.39
CA LEU A 120 13.20 -5.39 20.65
C LEU A 120 11.70 -5.00 20.69
N CYS A 121 11.04 -4.98 19.53
CA CYS A 121 9.64 -4.57 19.39
C CYS A 121 8.68 -5.78 19.35
N TRP A 122 9.19 -7.01 19.24
CA TRP A 122 8.42 -8.24 19.01
C TRP A 122 8.56 -9.25 20.14
#